data_AF-A0A1S1YZ57-F1
#
_entry.id   AF-A0A1S1YZ57-F1
#
_cell.length_a   1.000
_cell.length_b   1.000
_cell.length_c   1.000
_cell.angle_alpha   90.00
_cell.angle_beta   90.00
_cell.angle_gamma   90.00
#
_symmetry.space_group_name_H-M   'P 1'
#
loop_
_entity.id
_entity.type
_entity.pdbx_description
1 polymer ?
#
loop_
_entity_poly.entity_id
_entity_poly.type
_entity_poly.pdbx_seq_one_letter_code
_entity_poly.pdbx_strand_id
1 'polypeptide(L)'
;MRLKYLFFILPLLVFFGCEEPIFLDVPIGATRTIIDANVSESNSLSRIILSRSLPYNDTTSFPPIENASIVLFPTDFGNNTFPFNFQGSFSYGALYTPQTQIRLIPKQFYTLNVFLPGNEVEQDTLFQAQVRVPTEVPIEKISFRKSQDQYIVRIHFTDPKNELNYYSWRISQKINGQFILLSPSRIPLSTDRGIDGKSVFVEYPFTSFSLNDTLQVHLKSLDQSVYNYYVAVNNLIEASGTNVSVENPPSNFASTVTGQSPLGFLSVESVSDTEEFAVIDSLLVN
;
A
#
# COMPACT_ATOMS: atom_id res chain seq x y z
N MET A 1 41.57 -5.36 -59.69
CA MET A 1 40.48 -5.46 -58.68
C MET A 1 41.01 -6.09 -57.38
N ARG A 2 41.86 -5.42 -56.58
CA ARG A 2 42.40 -6.03 -55.34
C ARG A 2 42.74 -5.05 -54.18
N LEU A 3 42.25 -3.81 -54.19
CA LEU A 3 42.56 -2.85 -53.11
C LEU A 3 41.38 -1.96 -52.69
N LYS A 4 40.14 -2.26 -53.11
CA LYS A 4 38.93 -1.50 -52.71
C LYS A 4 38.23 -2.05 -51.47
N TYR A 5 38.42 -3.34 -51.15
CA TYR A 5 37.77 -3.99 -50.01
C TYR A 5 38.52 -3.85 -48.69
N LEU A 6 39.82 -3.51 -48.72
CA LEU A 6 40.63 -3.32 -47.51
C LEU A 6 40.28 -2.03 -46.77
N PHE A 7 39.87 -0.99 -47.50
CA PHE A 7 39.49 0.31 -46.92
C PHE A 7 38.14 0.26 -46.17
N PHE A 8 37.36 -0.80 -46.37
CA PHE A 8 36.06 -0.98 -45.72
C PHE A 8 36.13 -1.74 -44.38
N ILE A 9 37.28 -2.36 -44.06
CA ILE A 9 37.47 -3.16 -42.84
C ILE A 9 38.01 -2.31 -41.67
N LEU A 10 38.73 -1.23 -41.99
CA LEU A 10 39.36 -0.35 -40.99
C LEU A 10 38.38 0.40 -40.04
N PRO A 11 37.20 0.88 -40.47
CA PRO A 11 36.29 1.58 -39.55
C PRO A 11 35.52 0.63 -38.61
N LEU A 12 35.58 -0.70 -38.80
CA LEU A 12 34.84 -1.65 -37.96
C LEU A 12 35.54 -1.95 -36.62
N LEU A 13 36.85 -1.66 -36.50
CA LEU A 13 37.63 -1.90 -35.29
C LEU A 13 37.47 -0.84 -34.20
N VAL A 14 36.85 0.31 -34.50
CA VAL A 14 36.71 1.43 -33.54
C VAL A 14 35.53 1.22 -32.57
N PHE A 15 34.69 0.19 -32.79
CA PHE A 15 33.53 -0.10 -31.94
C PHE A 15 33.79 -1.12 -30.82
N PHE A 16 35.01 -1.64 -30.67
CA PHE A 16 35.38 -2.44 -29.50
C PHE A 16 35.78 -1.51 -28.33
N GLY A 17 34.80 -0.80 -27.79
CA GLY A 17 34.93 -0.18 -26.47
C GLY A 17 34.76 -1.25 -25.41
N CYS A 18 35.84 -1.61 -24.72
CA CYS A 18 35.72 -2.32 -23.45
C CYS A 18 35.15 -1.32 -22.44
N GLU A 19 33.85 -1.38 -22.17
CA GLU A 19 33.30 -0.74 -20.98
C GLU A 19 33.88 -1.47 -19.77
N GLU A 20 34.74 -0.81 -19.03
CA GLU A 20 35.19 -1.30 -17.73
C GLU A 20 34.02 -1.09 -16.75
N PRO A 21 33.35 -2.17 -16.27
CA PRO A 21 32.27 -2.01 -15.33
C PRO A 21 32.82 -1.35 -14.06
N ILE A 22 32.35 -0.14 -13.76
CA ILE A 22 32.66 0.55 -12.51
C ILE A 22 31.92 -0.19 -11.41
N PHE A 23 32.57 -1.15 -10.77
CA PHE A 23 32.10 -1.74 -9.52
C PHE A 23 32.39 -0.77 -8.39
N LEU A 24 31.41 0.10 -8.09
CA LEU A 24 31.42 0.84 -6.84
C LEU A 24 31.27 -0.15 -5.69
N ASP A 25 32.33 -0.28 -4.89
CA ASP A 25 32.32 -1.03 -3.64
C ASP A 25 31.53 -0.21 -2.59
N VAL A 26 30.21 -0.21 -2.75
CA VAL A 26 29.30 0.42 -1.80
C VAL A 26 29.26 -0.49 -0.57
N PRO A 27 29.66 -0.01 0.62
CA PRO A 27 29.59 -0.82 1.83
C PRO A 27 28.18 -1.36 2.00
N ILE A 28 28.06 -2.65 2.31
CA ILE A 28 26.78 -3.31 2.57
C ILE A 28 26.12 -2.53 3.72
N GLY A 29 25.15 -1.69 3.37
CA GLY A 29 24.40 -0.90 4.34
C GLY A 29 23.69 -1.83 5.31
N ALA A 30 23.56 -1.40 6.57
CA ALA A 30 22.75 -2.12 7.54
C ALA A 30 21.33 -2.28 7.00
N THR A 31 20.85 -3.52 6.91
CA THR A 31 19.47 -3.79 6.48
C THR A 31 18.52 -3.26 7.56
N ARG A 32 17.42 -2.63 7.12
CA ARG A 32 16.42 -2.04 8.01
C ARG A 32 15.21 -2.94 8.07
N THR A 33 14.61 -3.03 9.25
CA THR A 33 13.28 -3.64 9.43
C THR A 33 12.24 -2.82 8.66
N ILE A 34 11.36 -3.49 7.92
CA ILE A 34 10.21 -2.92 7.22
C ILE A 34 8.95 -3.49 7.86
N ILE A 35 8.05 -2.61 8.28
CA ILE A 35 6.77 -2.93 8.90
C ILE A 35 5.66 -2.28 8.05
N ASP A 36 5.11 -3.02 7.09
CA ASP A 36 3.94 -2.57 6.33
C ASP A 36 2.68 -3.12 7.00
N ALA A 37 2.01 -2.27 7.79
CA ALA A 37 0.84 -2.66 8.55
C ALA A 37 -0.40 -1.93 8.01
N ASN A 38 -1.35 -2.69 7.48
CA ASN A 38 -2.67 -2.20 7.08
C ASN A 38 -3.72 -2.89 7.94
N VAL A 39 -4.44 -2.10 8.73
CA VAL A 39 -5.45 -2.58 9.66
C VAL A 39 -6.80 -1.98 9.28
N SER A 40 -7.80 -2.83 9.16
CA SER A 40 -9.19 -2.42 8.96
C SER A 40 -10.12 -3.46 9.56
N GLU A 41 -11.40 -3.14 9.69
CA GLU A 41 -12.43 -4.12 10.08
C GLU A 41 -12.72 -5.15 8.97
N SER A 42 -12.30 -4.86 7.73
CA SER A 42 -12.42 -5.76 6.59
C SER A 42 -11.30 -6.79 6.61
N ASN A 43 -11.65 -8.05 6.87
CA ASN A 43 -10.68 -9.16 6.97
C ASN A 43 -9.87 -9.37 5.67
N SER A 44 -10.40 -8.96 4.51
CA SER A 44 -9.70 -9.04 3.21
C SER A 44 -8.60 -7.99 3.06
N LEU A 45 -8.65 -6.91 3.83
CA LEU A 45 -7.72 -5.78 3.75
C LEU A 45 -6.71 -5.78 4.90
N SER A 46 -7.11 -6.24 6.09
CA SER A 46 -6.25 -6.21 7.27
C SER A 46 -5.11 -7.24 7.20
N ARG A 47 -3.87 -6.76 7.08
CA ARG A 47 -2.64 -7.57 7.05
C ARG A 47 -1.43 -6.80 7.52
N ILE A 48 -0.42 -7.53 7.98
CA ILE A 48 0.89 -6.96 8.31
C ILE A 48 1.95 -7.76 7.57
N ILE A 49 2.86 -7.08 6.88
CA ILE A 49 3.98 -7.67 6.17
C ILE A 49 5.26 -7.21 6.86
N LEU A 50 6.06 -8.17 7.31
CA LEU A 50 7.36 -7.91 7.95
C LEU A 50 8.50 -8.42 7.07
N SER A 51 9.46 -7.55 6.79
CA SER A 51 10.64 -7.89 5.98
C SER A 51 11.86 -7.06 6.34
N ARG A 52 13.03 -7.43 5.82
CA ARG A 52 14.25 -6.63 5.86
C ARG A 52 14.48 -5.93 4.51
N SER A 53 15.02 -4.72 4.53
CA SER A 53 15.42 -4.03 3.31
C SER A 53 16.59 -4.75 2.63
N LEU A 54 16.62 -4.68 1.30
CA LEU A 54 17.72 -5.24 0.52
C LEU A 54 18.92 -4.28 0.47
N PRO A 55 20.15 -4.81 0.40
CA PRO A 55 21.31 -4.04 -0.03
C PRO A 55 21.11 -3.46 -1.43
N TYR A 56 21.76 -2.35 -1.74
CA TYR A 56 21.60 -1.63 -3.01
C TYR A 56 21.87 -2.49 -4.26
N ASN A 57 22.80 -3.44 -4.17
CA ASN A 57 23.20 -4.32 -5.28
C ASN A 57 22.37 -5.61 -5.38
N ASP A 58 21.35 -5.76 -4.54
CA ASP A 58 20.56 -6.99 -4.45
C ASP A 58 19.16 -6.79 -5.03
N THR A 59 18.80 -7.63 -6.01
CA THR A 59 17.49 -7.63 -6.69
C THR A 59 16.63 -8.83 -6.30
N THR A 60 17.01 -9.55 -5.23
CA THR A 60 16.29 -10.73 -4.73
C THR A 60 14.96 -10.37 -4.04
N SER A 61 14.30 -11.39 -3.48
CA SER A 61 13.11 -11.23 -2.62
C SER A 61 13.46 -10.56 -1.30
N PHE A 62 12.56 -9.72 -0.78
CA PHE A 62 12.70 -9.10 0.54
C PHE A 62 12.76 -10.19 1.63
N PRO A 63 13.85 -10.28 2.43
CA PRO A 63 13.98 -11.31 3.44
C PRO A 63 12.84 -11.22 4.46
N PRO A 64 12.07 -12.31 4.68
CA PRO A 64 10.95 -12.30 5.61
C PRO A 64 11.45 -12.22 7.06
N ILE A 65 10.73 -11.48 7.92
CA ILE A 65 10.94 -11.51 9.37
C ILE A 65 9.88 -12.42 9.97
N GLU A 66 10.29 -13.64 10.30
CA GLU A 66 9.45 -14.64 10.95
C GLU A 66 9.53 -14.51 12.49
N ASN A 67 8.64 -15.19 13.20
CA ASN A 67 8.61 -15.25 14.68
C ASN A 67 8.36 -13.91 15.41
N ALA A 68 7.79 -12.91 14.75
CA ALA A 68 7.30 -11.71 15.42
C ALA A 68 6.04 -11.99 16.27
N SER A 69 5.95 -11.33 17.43
CA SER A 69 4.71 -11.24 18.21
C SER A 69 4.05 -9.90 17.92
N ILE A 70 2.82 -9.94 17.39
CA ILE A 70 2.13 -8.76 16.89
C ILE A 70 0.76 -8.65 17.55
N VAL A 71 0.50 -7.52 18.21
CA VAL A 71 -0.76 -7.27 18.92
C VAL A 71 -1.21 -5.83 18.70
N LEU A 72 -2.46 -5.69 18.23
CA LEU A 72 -3.17 -4.42 18.18
C LEU A 72 -4.11 -4.31 19.38
N PHE A 73 -4.19 -3.14 20.01
CA PHE A 73 -5.10 -2.89 21.13
C PHE A 73 -5.50 -1.41 21.19
N PRO A 74 -6.68 -1.07 21.74
CA PRO A 74 -7.07 0.32 21.98
C PRO A 74 -6.09 0.99 22.94
N THR A 75 -5.64 2.21 22.64
CA THR A 75 -4.60 2.88 23.46
C THR A 75 -5.11 3.31 24.82
N ASP A 76 -6.30 3.93 24.88
CA ASP A 76 -6.76 4.60 26.09
C ASP A 76 -7.66 3.71 26.97
N PHE A 77 -8.54 2.92 26.34
CA PHE A 77 -9.57 2.14 27.04
C PHE A 77 -9.95 0.87 26.28
N GLY A 78 -9.88 -0.28 26.97
CA GLY A 78 -10.33 -1.57 26.47
C GLY A 78 -9.35 -2.69 26.78
N ASN A 79 -9.85 -3.89 27.07
CA ASN A 79 -9.03 -5.10 27.24
C ASN A 79 -9.00 -5.96 25.96
N ASN A 80 -9.66 -5.50 24.90
CA ASN A 80 -9.71 -6.22 23.63
C ASN A 80 -8.36 -6.10 22.94
N THR A 81 -7.70 -7.24 22.78
CA THR A 81 -6.47 -7.35 22.00
C THR A 81 -6.77 -8.14 20.73
N PHE A 82 -6.14 -7.71 19.64
CA PHE A 82 -6.24 -8.35 18.33
C PHE A 82 -4.83 -8.84 17.95
N PRO A 83 -4.47 -10.06 18.37
CA PRO A 83 -3.21 -10.68 17.94
C PRO A 83 -3.26 -11.05 16.45
N PHE A 84 -2.08 -11.08 15.82
CA PHE A 84 -1.92 -11.53 14.44
C PHE A 84 -1.13 -12.84 14.36
N ASN A 85 -1.53 -13.72 13.44
CA ASN A 85 -0.88 -15.00 13.17
C ASN A 85 -0.07 -14.95 11.89
N PHE A 86 1.14 -15.53 11.94
CA PHE A 86 1.94 -15.82 10.77
C PHE A 86 1.19 -16.75 9.80
N GLN A 87 1.16 -16.38 8.53
CA GLN A 87 0.51 -17.13 7.45
C GLN A 87 1.50 -17.78 6.50
N GLY A 88 2.71 -17.24 6.39
CA GLY A 88 3.74 -17.72 5.49
C GLY A 88 4.70 -16.64 5.03
N SER A 89 5.77 -17.07 4.40
CA SER A 89 6.81 -16.21 3.83
C SER A 89 6.70 -16.18 2.31
N PHE A 90 6.76 -14.98 1.75
CA PHE A 90 6.59 -14.70 0.32
C PHE A 90 7.77 -13.85 -0.17
N SER A 91 7.83 -13.62 -1.49
CA SER A 91 8.87 -12.78 -2.10
C SER A 91 8.89 -11.33 -1.59
N TYR A 92 7.79 -10.87 -0.97
CA TYR A 92 7.63 -9.54 -0.41
C TYR A 92 7.77 -9.50 1.13
N GLY A 93 7.99 -10.63 1.80
CA GLY A 93 8.13 -10.71 3.26
C GLY A 93 7.22 -11.75 3.93
N ALA A 94 7.22 -11.73 5.26
CA ALA A 94 6.37 -12.58 6.10
C ALA A 94 4.99 -11.96 6.27
N LEU A 95 3.94 -12.69 5.92
CA LEU A 95 2.55 -12.26 6.05
C LEU A 95 1.97 -12.64 7.42
N TYR A 96 1.34 -11.68 8.07
CA TYR A 96 0.58 -11.83 9.30
C TYR A 96 -0.86 -11.34 9.11
N THR A 97 -1.84 -12.10 9.58
CA THR A 97 -3.27 -11.74 9.50
C THR A 97 -3.93 -11.81 10.89
N PRO A 98 -5.02 -11.05 11.13
CA PRO A 98 -5.69 -11.07 12.42
C PRO A 98 -6.17 -12.48 12.80
N GLN A 99 -5.97 -12.87 14.06
CA GLN A 99 -6.51 -14.15 14.58
C GLN A 99 -8.03 -14.16 14.65
N THR A 100 -8.63 -12.99 14.86
CA THR A 100 -10.06 -12.78 15.01
C THR A 100 -10.46 -11.53 14.26
N GLN A 101 -11.76 -11.39 13.97
CA GLN A 101 -12.28 -10.18 13.35
C GLN A 101 -11.98 -8.96 14.23
N ILE A 102 -11.29 -7.98 13.64
CA ILE A 102 -10.99 -6.72 14.30
C ILE A 102 -12.26 -5.87 14.38
N ARG A 103 -12.50 -5.28 15.54
CA ARG A 103 -13.57 -4.30 15.76
C ARG A 103 -12.95 -2.99 16.22
N LEU A 104 -12.98 -2.01 15.34
CA LEU A 104 -12.41 -0.68 15.55
C LEU A 104 -13.51 0.28 15.96
N ILE A 105 -13.23 1.11 16.96
CA ILE A 105 -14.16 2.16 17.38
C ILE A 105 -13.74 3.46 16.69
N PRO A 106 -14.62 4.09 15.88
CA PRO A 106 -14.32 5.37 15.25
C PRO A 106 -13.85 6.43 16.25
N LYS A 107 -12.91 7.27 15.82
CA LYS A 107 -12.32 8.37 16.61
C LYS A 107 -11.45 7.93 17.79
N GLN A 108 -11.33 6.63 18.09
CA GLN A 108 -10.45 6.09 19.13
C GLN A 108 -9.02 5.85 18.59
N PHE A 109 -8.02 5.93 19.48
CA PHE A 109 -6.64 5.55 19.16
C PHE A 109 -6.40 4.07 19.39
N TYR A 110 -5.64 3.46 18.50
CA TYR A 110 -5.14 2.10 18.64
C TYR A 110 -3.62 2.09 18.54
N THR A 111 -3.02 1.20 19.32
CA THR A 111 -1.59 0.96 19.36
C THR A 111 -1.31 -0.43 18.78
N LEU A 112 -0.37 -0.50 17.83
CA LEU A 112 0.20 -1.75 17.34
C LEU A 112 1.57 -1.95 17.96
N ASN A 113 1.75 -3.09 18.64
CA ASN A 113 3.04 -3.57 19.08
C ASN A 113 3.53 -4.67 18.12
N VAL A 114 4.75 -4.53 17.62
CA VAL A 114 5.48 -5.55 16.85
C VAL A 114 6.76 -5.86 17.62
N PHE A 115 6.78 -6.98 18.33
CA PHE A 115 7.94 -7.46 19.05
C PHE A 115 8.72 -8.45 18.18
N LEU A 116 10.00 -8.15 17.95
CA LEU A 116 10.94 -9.03 17.29
C LEU A 116 11.90 -9.61 18.34
N PRO A 117 11.91 -10.94 18.54
CA PRO A 117 12.91 -11.56 19.38
C PRO A 117 14.29 -11.42 18.72
N GLY A 118 15.26 -11.04 19.52
CA GLY A 118 16.66 -10.96 19.14
C GLY A 118 17.31 -12.34 19.00
N ASN A 119 18.61 -12.34 18.76
CA ASN A 119 19.45 -13.53 18.76
C ASN A 119 20.79 -13.24 19.45
N GLU A 120 21.80 -14.07 19.25
CA GLU A 120 23.12 -13.85 19.86
C GLU A 120 23.80 -12.53 19.43
N VAL A 121 23.33 -11.92 18.35
CA VAL A 121 23.87 -10.68 17.74
C VAL A 121 22.89 -9.51 17.85
N GLU A 122 21.59 -9.75 17.65
CA GLU A 122 20.54 -8.72 17.69
C GLU A 122 19.82 -8.71 19.05
N GLN A 123 19.51 -7.52 19.57
CA GLN A 123 18.72 -7.37 20.79
C GLN A 123 17.22 -7.52 20.48
N ASP A 124 16.46 -7.97 21.48
CA ASP A 124 15.00 -7.90 21.46
C ASP A 124 14.53 -6.47 21.16
N THR A 125 13.64 -6.32 20.19
CA THR A 125 13.19 -5.00 19.73
C THR A 125 11.67 -4.93 19.70
N LEU A 126 11.11 -3.92 20.35
CA LEU A 126 9.69 -3.59 20.25
C LEU A 126 9.51 -2.35 19.39
N PHE A 127 8.78 -2.51 18.29
CA PHE A 127 8.27 -1.39 17.51
C PHE A 127 6.83 -1.09 17.93
N GLN A 128 6.54 0.18 18.15
CA GLN A 128 5.21 0.64 18.55
C GLN A 128 4.76 1.80 17.67
N ALA A 129 3.56 1.70 17.10
CA ALA A 129 2.90 2.81 16.41
C ALA A 129 1.50 3.01 16.98
N GLN A 130 1.07 4.27 16.99
CA GLN A 130 -0.28 4.67 17.40
C GLN A 130 -0.95 5.42 16.25
N VAL A 131 -2.21 5.08 15.96
CA VAL A 131 -3.02 5.75 14.93
C VAL A 131 -4.45 5.92 15.42
N ARG A 132 -5.09 7.01 15.01
CA ARG A 132 -6.51 7.25 15.25
C ARG A 132 -7.37 6.60 14.18
N VAL A 133 -8.42 5.89 14.60
CA VAL A 133 -9.41 5.33 13.67
C VAL A 133 -10.23 6.49 13.08
N PRO A 134 -10.29 6.66 11.75
CA PRO A 134 -11.13 7.67 11.12
C PRO A 134 -12.62 7.33 11.31
N THR A 135 -13.51 8.26 10.96
CA THR A 135 -14.95 7.94 10.91
C THR A 135 -15.26 7.34 9.55
N GLU A 136 -15.97 6.22 9.53
CA GLU A 136 -16.42 5.63 8.27
C GLU A 136 -17.39 6.57 7.55
N VAL A 137 -17.17 6.75 6.25
CA VAL A 137 -18.12 7.39 5.35
C VAL A 137 -18.74 6.32 4.45
N PRO A 138 -20.07 6.12 4.52
CA PRO A 138 -20.74 5.07 3.76
C PRO A 138 -20.77 5.39 2.27
N ILE A 139 -20.63 4.36 1.45
CA ILE A 139 -20.95 4.44 0.02
C ILE A 139 -22.47 4.56 -0.12
N GLU A 140 -22.93 5.64 -0.74
CA GLU A 140 -24.35 5.87 -1.00
C GLU A 140 -24.82 5.12 -2.25
N LYS A 141 -23.97 5.15 -3.29
CA LYS A 141 -24.30 4.57 -4.59
C LYS A 141 -23.06 4.36 -5.44
N ILE A 142 -23.09 3.31 -6.26
CA ILE A 142 -22.19 3.15 -7.40
C ILE A 142 -22.91 3.53 -8.69
N SER A 143 -22.23 4.27 -9.54
CA SER A 143 -22.66 4.52 -10.92
C SER A 143 -21.48 4.41 -11.86
N PHE A 144 -21.72 4.56 -13.16
CA PHE A 144 -20.67 4.45 -14.15
C PHE A 144 -20.72 5.60 -15.15
N ARG A 145 -19.55 6.12 -15.51
CA ARG A 145 -19.40 6.94 -16.70
C ARG A 145 -19.03 6.04 -17.88
N LYS A 146 -19.86 6.07 -18.92
CA LYS A 146 -19.53 5.42 -20.19
C LYS A 146 -18.37 6.17 -20.87
N SER A 147 -17.34 5.44 -21.26
CA SER A 147 -16.18 5.93 -22.01
C SER A 147 -15.94 4.96 -23.17
N GLN A 148 -16.34 5.36 -24.38
CA GLN A 148 -16.43 4.45 -25.53
C GLN A 148 -17.31 3.24 -25.20
N ASP A 149 -16.80 2.01 -25.36
CA ASP A 149 -17.50 0.76 -25.04
C ASP A 149 -17.16 0.21 -23.66
N GLN A 150 -16.62 1.06 -22.77
CA GLN A 150 -16.20 0.67 -21.42
C GLN A 150 -16.81 1.59 -20.37
N TYR A 151 -16.75 1.15 -19.11
CA TYR A 151 -17.39 1.80 -17.97
C TYR A 151 -16.36 2.17 -16.91
N ILE A 152 -16.37 3.42 -16.47
CA ILE A 152 -15.53 3.93 -15.38
C ILE A 152 -16.38 4.05 -14.12
N VAL A 153 -15.94 3.42 -13.04
CA VAL A 153 -16.65 3.41 -11.74
C VAL A 153 -16.67 4.81 -11.14
N ARG A 154 -17.85 5.21 -10.65
CA ARG A 154 -18.10 6.40 -9.83
C ARG A 154 -18.66 5.98 -8.49
N ILE A 155 -17.97 6.36 -7.42
CA ILE A 155 -18.33 6.05 -6.04
C ILE A 155 -18.93 7.32 -5.44
N HIS A 156 -20.22 7.29 -5.10
CA HIS A 156 -20.93 8.42 -4.51
C HIS A 156 -20.96 8.31 -2.99
N PHE A 157 -20.71 9.42 -2.32
CA PHE A 157 -20.74 9.55 -0.87
C PHE A 157 -20.99 11.01 -0.47
N THR A 158 -21.41 11.21 0.78
CA THR A 158 -21.51 12.55 1.38
C THR A 158 -20.39 12.75 2.38
N ASP A 159 -19.61 13.81 2.17
CA ASP A 159 -18.56 14.23 3.10
C ASP A 159 -19.19 14.80 4.40
N PRO A 160 -18.79 14.32 5.59
CA PRO A 160 -19.27 14.85 6.87
C PRO A 160 -18.88 16.30 7.12
N LYS A 161 -19.88 17.14 7.44
CA LYS A 161 -19.69 18.57 7.65
C LYS A 161 -18.85 18.90 8.89
N ASN A 162 -17.95 19.88 8.76
CA ASN A 162 -17.09 20.44 9.80
C ASN A 162 -16.08 19.43 10.39
N GLU A 163 -15.68 18.42 9.62
CA GLU A 163 -14.61 17.48 9.98
C GLU A 163 -13.58 17.42 8.84
N LEU A 164 -12.29 17.40 9.16
CA LEU A 164 -11.25 17.21 8.14
C LEU A 164 -11.22 15.75 7.71
N ASN A 165 -11.58 15.48 6.46
CA ASN A 165 -11.66 14.11 5.94
C ASN A 165 -10.66 13.85 4.80
N TYR A 166 -10.13 12.64 4.81
CA TYR A 166 -9.20 12.13 3.81
C TYR A 166 -9.69 10.78 3.30
N TYR A 167 -9.61 10.59 1.99
CA TYR A 167 -10.23 9.45 1.33
C TYR A 167 -9.27 8.71 0.42
N SER A 168 -9.44 7.40 0.34
CA SER A 168 -8.88 6.53 -0.70
C SER A 168 -9.95 5.52 -1.12
N TRP A 169 -9.75 4.84 -2.25
CA TRP A 169 -10.67 3.79 -2.68
C TRP A 169 -9.92 2.68 -3.39
N ARG A 170 -10.46 1.46 -3.32
CA ARG A 170 -9.96 0.32 -4.08
C ARG A 170 -11.12 -0.41 -4.74
N ILE A 171 -10.80 -1.16 -5.79
CA ILE A 171 -11.76 -2.00 -6.49
C ILE A 171 -11.19 -3.40 -6.58
N SER A 172 -12.00 -4.39 -6.27
CA SER A 172 -11.71 -5.79 -6.52
C SER A 172 -12.60 -6.26 -7.67
N GLN A 173 -12.02 -7.01 -8.62
CA GLN A 173 -12.75 -7.63 -9.72
C GLN A 173 -12.79 -9.14 -9.52
N LYS A 174 -13.95 -9.75 -9.75
CA LYS A 174 -14.10 -11.20 -9.71
C LYS A 174 -13.55 -11.80 -11.00
N ILE A 175 -12.46 -12.55 -10.89
CA ILE A 175 -11.80 -13.25 -12.01
C ILE A 175 -11.70 -14.72 -11.63
N ASN A 176 -12.23 -15.61 -12.47
CA ASN A 176 -12.27 -17.05 -12.22
C ASN A 176 -12.88 -17.42 -10.85
N GLY A 177 -13.91 -16.69 -10.43
CA GLY A 177 -14.64 -16.92 -9.17
C GLY A 177 -13.98 -16.35 -7.92
N GLN A 178 -12.80 -15.71 -8.02
CA GLN A 178 -12.12 -15.08 -6.89
C GLN A 178 -12.02 -13.57 -7.08
N PHE A 179 -12.18 -12.81 -5.99
CA PHE A 179 -11.93 -11.38 -6.01
C PHE A 179 -10.44 -11.08 -6.01
N ILE A 180 -10.00 -10.36 -7.03
CA ILE A 180 -8.63 -9.87 -7.17
C ILE A 180 -8.66 -8.37 -6.99
N LEU A 181 -7.92 -7.88 -5.98
CA LEU A 181 -7.73 -6.46 -5.75
C LEU A 181 -6.96 -5.85 -6.92
N LEU A 182 -7.56 -4.88 -7.61
CA LEU A 182 -6.91 -4.20 -8.72
C LEU A 182 -5.80 -3.29 -8.20
N SER A 183 -4.63 -3.38 -8.83
CA SER A 183 -3.45 -2.59 -8.49
C SER A 183 -3.34 -1.40 -9.42
N PRO A 184 -3.75 -0.18 -8.99
CA PRO A 184 -3.60 1.01 -9.80
C PRO A 184 -2.13 1.43 -9.90
N SER A 185 -1.78 2.23 -10.91
CA SER A 185 -0.44 2.80 -11.05
C SER A 185 -0.07 3.80 -9.95
N ARG A 186 -1.05 4.25 -9.15
CA ARG A 186 -0.86 5.04 -7.93
C ARG A 186 -2.05 4.85 -6.99
N ILE A 187 -1.88 5.12 -5.71
CA ILE A 187 -2.95 5.08 -4.73
C ILE A 187 -3.92 6.24 -5.02
N PRO A 188 -5.22 6.01 -5.30
CA PRO A 188 -6.17 7.09 -5.42
C PRO A 188 -6.35 7.79 -4.06
N LEU A 189 -6.30 9.11 -4.07
CA LEU A 189 -6.39 9.93 -2.86
C LEU A 189 -7.27 11.16 -3.12
N SER A 190 -8.06 11.54 -2.12
CA SER A 190 -8.85 12.78 -2.12
C SER A 190 -8.90 13.40 -0.73
N THR A 191 -9.13 14.71 -0.68
CA THR A 191 -9.38 15.49 0.54
C THR A 191 -10.79 16.06 0.49
N ASP A 192 -11.32 16.44 1.65
CA ASP A 192 -12.57 17.21 1.81
C ASP A 192 -12.53 18.66 1.24
N ARG A 193 -11.37 19.14 0.78
CA ARG A 193 -11.20 20.52 0.29
C ARG A 193 -12.20 20.85 -0.83
N GLY A 194 -13.16 21.71 -0.51
CA GLY A 194 -14.20 22.18 -1.44
C GLY A 194 -15.46 21.30 -1.47
N ILE A 195 -15.48 20.21 -0.71
CA ILE A 195 -16.59 19.24 -0.64
C ILE A 195 -17.20 19.10 0.77
N ASP A 196 -16.72 19.85 1.77
CA ASP A 196 -17.26 19.88 3.15
C ASP A 196 -18.80 19.89 3.19
N GLY A 197 -19.39 18.82 3.73
CA GLY A 197 -20.84 18.68 3.87
C GLY A 197 -21.62 18.44 2.57
N LYS A 198 -20.96 18.07 1.47
CA LYS A 198 -21.59 17.88 0.15
C LYS A 198 -21.58 16.42 -0.29
N SER A 199 -22.64 16.03 -0.99
CA SER A 199 -22.68 14.79 -1.75
C SER A 199 -21.86 14.93 -3.03
N VAL A 200 -20.91 14.04 -3.22
CA VAL A 200 -19.94 14.06 -4.34
C VAL A 200 -19.70 12.64 -4.86
N PHE A 201 -18.89 12.54 -5.90
CA PHE A 201 -18.36 11.26 -6.35
C PHE A 201 -16.86 11.33 -6.66
N VAL A 202 -16.20 10.19 -6.53
CA VAL A 202 -14.84 9.95 -7.02
C VAL A 202 -14.86 8.91 -8.14
N GLU A 203 -13.94 9.05 -9.10
CA GLU A 203 -13.78 8.08 -10.19
C GLU A 203 -12.61 7.14 -9.90
N TYR A 204 -12.68 5.90 -10.41
CA TYR A 204 -11.51 5.01 -10.52
C TYR A 204 -11.05 4.98 -11.99
N PRO A 205 -10.20 5.93 -12.43
CA PRO A 205 -9.89 6.11 -13.85
C PRO A 205 -8.79 5.15 -14.36
N PHE A 206 -8.22 4.32 -13.50
CA PHE A 206 -7.07 3.46 -13.84
C PHE A 206 -7.45 2.21 -14.63
N THR A 207 -8.71 1.79 -14.52
CA THR A 207 -9.22 0.60 -15.18
C THR A 207 -10.64 0.88 -15.63
N SER A 208 -10.97 0.41 -16.82
CA SER A 208 -12.31 0.46 -17.37
C SER A 208 -12.89 -0.95 -17.39
N PHE A 209 -14.19 -1.05 -17.19
CA PHE A 209 -14.89 -2.33 -17.02
C PHE A 209 -15.89 -2.57 -18.16
N SER A 210 -16.15 -3.84 -18.42
CA SER A 210 -17.20 -4.31 -19.32
C SER A 210 -18.49 -4.63 -18.54
N LEU A 211 -19.62 -4.71 -19.24
CA LEU A 211 -20.96 -4.89 -18.62
C LEU A 211 -21.07 -6.11 -17.70
N ASN A 212 -20.34 -7.18 -18.01
CA ASN A 212 -20.43 -8.44 -17.28
C ASN A 212 -19.37 -8.58 -16.18
N ASP A 213 -18.52 -7.56 -15.98
CA ASP A 213 -17.57 -7.58 -14.88
C ASP A 213 -18.31 -7.50 -13.55
N THR A 214 -17.89 -8.34 -12.60
CA THR A 214 -18.40 -8.33 -11.23
C THR A 214 -17.37 -7.67 -10.33
N LEU A 215 -17.79 -6.66 -9.58
CA LEU A 215 -16.93 -5.79 -8.81
C LEU A 215 -17.33 -5.76 -7.33
N GLN A 216 -16.35 -5.43 -6.51
CA GLN A 216 -16.53 -4.98 -5.14
C GLN A 216 -15.75 -3.67 -4.97
N VAL A 217 -16.38 -2.67 -4.38
CA VAL A 217 -15.78 -1.35 -4.17
C VAL A 217 -15.55 -1.14 -2.68
N HIS A 218 -14.38 -0.58 -2.36
CA HIS A 218 -13.94 -0.28 -1.01
C HIS A 218 -13.68 1.22 -0.90
N LEU A 219 -14.56 1.98 -0.24
CA LEU A 219 -14.31 3.39 0.07
C LEU A 219 -13.67 3.49 1.45
N LYS A 220 -12.51 4.14 1.51
CA LYS A 220 -11.68 4.19 2.71
C LYS A 220 -11.64 5.61 3.24
N SER A 221 -11.98 5.77 4.50
CA SER A 221 -11.70 6.98 5.27
C SER A 221 -10.35 6.82 5.95
N LEU A 222 -9.54 7.87 5.94
CA LEU A 222 -8.16 7.87 6.40
C LEU A 222 -7.95 8.95 7.46
N ASP A 223 -7.06 8.67 8.42
CA ASP A 223 -6.44 9.72 9.24
C ASP A 223 -5.44 10.52 8.38
N GLN A 224 -5.23 11.79 8.76
CA GLN A 224 -4.30 12.68 8.05
C GLN A 224 -2.88 12.09 7.93
N SER A 225 -2.39 11.43 8.97
CA SER A 225 -1.07 10.80 8.96
C SER A 225 -0.97 9.68 7.93
N VAL A 226 -2.02 8.88 7.78
CA VAL A 226 -2.13 7.81 6.78
C VAL A 226 -2.22 8.39 5.36
N TYR A 227 -3.01 9.45 5.18
CA TYR A 227 -3.09 10.17 3.91
C TYR A 227 -1.73 10.70 3.47
N ASN A 228 -1.02 11.39 4.37
CA ASN A 228 0.31 11.94 4.09
C ASN A 228 1.33 10.84 3.75
N TYR A 229 1.27 9.69 4.43
CA TYR A 229 2.07 8.53 4.08
C TYR A 229 1.77 8.04 2.65
N TYR A 230 0.51 7.90 2.26
CA TYR A 230 0.14 7.49 0.90
C TYR A 230 0.51 8.54 -0.17
N VAL A 231 0.50 9.83 0.15
CA VAL A 231 1.06 10.86 -0.73
C VAL A 231 2.56 10.64 -0.93
N ALA A 232 3.32 10.39 0.13
CA ALA A 232 4.75 10.11 0.03
C ALA A 232 5.03 8.82 -0.78
N VAL A 233 4.22 7.77 -0.61
CA VAL A 233 4.29 6.56 -1.43
C VAL A 233 4.02 6.85 -2.90
N ASN A 234 2.99 7.63 -3.22
CA ASN A 234 2.72 8.05 -4.60
C ASN A 234 3.88 8.84 -5.20
N ASN A 235 4.51 9.74 -4.44
CA ASN A 235 5.69 10.47 -4.91
C ASN A 235 6.87 9.54 -5.23
N LEU A 236 7.07 8.46 -4.45
CA LEU A 236 8.06 7.44 -4.77
C LEU A 236 7.71 6.67 -6.05
N ILE A 237 6.44 6.30 -6.23
CA ILE A 237 5.99 5.59 -7.44
C ILE A 237 6.19 6.48 -8.68
N GLU A 238 5.87 7.78 -8.58
CA GLU A 238 6.02 8.73 -9.68
C GLU A 238 7.50 9.03 -10.00
N ALA A 239 8.37 9.03 -9.00
CA ALA A 239 9.81 9.20 -9.20
C ALA A 239 10.51 7.92 -9.70
N SER A 240 9.90 6.75 -9.53
CA SER A 240 10.46 5.48 -9.96
C SER A 240 10.71 5.48 -11.47
N GLY A 241 11.94 5.17 -11.88
CA GLY A 241 12.35 5.21 -13.30
C GLY A 241 12.71 6.62 -13.81
N THR A 242 12.77 7.62 -12.92
CA THR A 242 13.27 8.96 -13.24
C THR A 242 14.61 9.23 -12.55
N ASN A 243 15.30 10.32 -12.93
CA ASN A 243 16.52 10.77 -12.24
C ASN A 243 16.23 11.63 -10.99
N VAL A 244 14.98 11.72 -10.56
CA VAL A 244 14.56 12.51 -9.39
C VAL A 244 14.69 11.64 -8.15
N SER A 245 15.45 12.13 -7.16
CA SER A 245 15.49 11.51 -5.85
C SER A 245 14.35 12.03 -4.99
N VAL A 246 13.62 11.12 -4.35
CA VAL A 246 12.54 11.43 -3.41
C VAL A 246 12.85 10.70 -2.10
N GLU A 247 12.56 11.35 -0.98
CA GLU A 247 12.75 10.76 0.34
C GLU A 247 11.82 9.57 0.58
N ASN A 248 12.28 8.60 1.35
CA ASN A 248 11.42 7.50 1.80
C ASN A 248 10.29 8.04 2.69
N PRO A 249 9.05 7.55 2.54
CA PRO A 249 7.96 7.89 3.43
C PRO A 249 8.36 7.70 4.90
N PRO A 250 8.10 8.68 5.76
CA PRO A 250 8.44 8.58 7.18
C PRO A 250 7.62 7.47 7.84
N SER A 251 8.25 6.72 8.73
CA SER A 251 7.57 5.73 9.57
C SER A 251 6.89 6.40 10.77
N ASN A 252 5.76 5.85 11.22
CA ASN A 252 5.12 6.21 12.49
C ASN A 252 5.46 5.25 13.65
N PHE A 253 6.38 4.32 13.45
CA PHE A 253 6.84 3.42 14.50
C PHE A 253 7.99 4.03 15.31
N ALA A 254 7.83 4.03 16.63
CA ALA A 254 8.92 4.16 17.58
C ALA A 254 9.56 2.80 17.86
N SER A 255 10.86 2.79 18.18
CA SER A 255 11.61 1.58 18.58
C SER A 255 12.12 1.72 20.00
N THR A 256 12.16 0.60 20.74
CA THR A 256 12.84 0.54 22.04
C THR A 256 14.36 0.56 21.94
N VAL A 257 14.92 0.27 20.76
CA VAL A 257 16.38 0.28 20.52
C VAL A 257 16.78 1.62 19.89
N THR A 258 17.64 2.35 20.59
CA THR A 258 18.09 3.68 20.14
C THR A 258 18.83 3.58 18.80
N GLY A 259 18.50 4.46 17.86
CA GLY A 259 19.11 4.49 16.52
C GLY A 259 18.53 3.47 15.53
N GLN A 260 17.60 2.60 15.95
CA GLN A 260 16.85 1.76 15.03
C GLN A 260 15.51 2.41 14.68
N SER A 261 15.37 2.83 13.42
CA SER A 261 14.08 3.28 12.88
C SER A 261 13.66 2.30 11.78
N PRO A 262 12.48 1.68 11.88
CA PRO A 262 12.00 0.83 10.79
C PRO A 262 11.59 1.71 9.59
N LEU A 263 11.40 1.06 8.45
CA LEU A 263 10.64 1.59 7.32
C LEU A 263 9.21 1.06 7.40
N GLY A 264 8.31 1.64 6.60
CA GLY A 264 6.90 1.27 6.60
C GLY A 264 6.09 2.02 7.65
N PHE A 265 4.80 1.70 7.74
CA PHE A 265 3.82 2.52 8.43
C PHE A 265 2.65 1.68 8.93
N LEU A 266 2.12 2.02 10.10
CA LEU A 266 0.81 1.56 10.54
C LEU A 266 -0.26 2.43 9.90
N SER A 267 -1.07 1.85 9.03
CA SER A 267 -2.28 2.45 8.48
C SER A 267 -3.51 1.79 9.10
N VAL A 268 -4.39 2.59 9.68
CA VAL A 268 -5.71 2.15 10.15
C VAL A 268 -6.77 2.84 9.29
N GLU A 269 -7.63 2.04 8.67
CA GLU A 269 -8.63 2.52 7.71
C GLU A 269 -10.03 2.08 8.14
N SER A 270 -10.98 3.00 8.07
CA SER A 270 -12.40 2.67 8.13
C SER A 270 -12.90 2.47 6.71
N VAL A 271 -13.56 1.35 6.43
CA VAL A 271 -13.85 0.92 5.07
C VAL A 271 -15.34 0.68 4.93
N SER A 272 -15.97 1.42 4.03
CA SER A 272 -17.30 1.11 3.54
C SER A 272 -17.17 0.23 2.31
N ASP A 273 -17.65 -1.01 2.42
CA ASP A 273 -17.62 -2.02 1.38
C ASP A 273 -18.99 -2.12 0.70
N THR A 274 -19.01 -2.28 -0.62
CA THR A 274 -20.21 -2.74 -1.32
C THR A 274 -20.35 -4.26 -1.21
N GLU A 275 -21.59 -4.74 -1.35
CA GLU A 275 -21.82 -6.12 -1.79
C GLU A 275 -21.22 -6.35 -3.19
N GLU A 276 -21.11 -7.60 -3.63
CA GLU A 276 -20.73 -7.88 -5.01
C GLU A 276 -21.83 -7.45 -5.99
N PHE A 277 -21.46 -6.78 -7.08
CA PHE A 277 -22.41 -6.35 -8.11
C PHE A 277 -21.81 -6.46 -9.51
N ALA A 278 -22.64 -6.80 -10.50
CA ALA A 278 -22.24 -6.68 -11.89
C ALA A 278 -22.40 -5.24 -12.39
N VAL A 279 -21.53 -4.81 -13.31
CA VAL A 279 -21.62 -3.48 -13.92
C VAL A 279 -23.01 -3.25 -14.52
N ILE A 280 -23.57 -4.25 -15.21
CA ILE A 280 -24.90 -4.15 -15.82
C ILE A 280 -26.02 -3.90 -14.81
N ASP A 281 -25.99 -4.52 -13.63
CA ASP A 281 -27.04 -4.40 -12.62
C ASP A 281 -27.14 -2.97 -12.08
N SER A 282 -26.00 -2.31 -11.89
CA SER A 282 -25.94 -0.92 -11.43
C SER A 282 -26.48 0.10 -12.44
N LEU A 283 -26.52 -0.26 -13.74
CA LEU A 283 -27.00 0.60 -14.81
C LEU A 283 -28.53 0.54 -14.94
N LEU A 284 -29.16 -0.54 -14.48
CA LEU A 284 -30.60 -0.78 -14.58
C LEU A 284 -31.40 -0.12 -13.44
N VAL A 285 -30.71 0.35 -12.39
CA VAL A 285 -31.30 1.00 -11.19
C VAL A 285 -31.33 2.53 -11.33
N ASN A 286 -30.90 3.08 -12.48
CA ASN A 286 -30.97 4.50 -12.83
C ASN A 286 -32.17 4.85 -13.71
#